data_AF-A0A353LYF6-F1
#
_entry.id   AF-A0A353LYF6-F1
#
_cell.length_a   1.000
_cell.length_b   1.000
_cell.length_c   1.000
_cell.angle_alpha   90.00
_cell.angle_beta   90.00
_cell.angle_gamma   90.00
#
_symmetry.space_group_name_H-M   'P 1'
#
loop_
_entity.id
_entity.type
_entity.pdbx_description
1 polymer ?
#
loop_
_entity_poly.entity_id
_entity_poly.type
_entity_poly.pdbx_seq_one_letter_code
_entity_poly.pdbx_strand_id
1 'polypeptide(L)'
;EELFFNKNVTTALAVGQARGVAILAGAHAGLPVAEYTPLQVKIAVTGYGRASKEQVAYMVSMLLGLSEAPKPDDVTDALAICVCHGHNANNWGRTL
;
A
#
# COMPACT_ATOMS: atom_id res chain seq x y z
N GLU A 1 -3.50 -3.94 -0.02
CA GLU A 1 -4.34 -4.31 -1.18
C GLU A 1 -5.81 -4.42 -0.79
N GLU A 2 -6.69 -3.54 -1.28
CA GLU A 2 -8.11 -3.89 -1.47
C GLU A 2 -8.22 -4.82 -2.68
N LEU A 3 -8.38 -6.10 -2.40
CA LEU A 3 -8.68 -7.09 -3.41
C LEU A 3 -10.06 -6.83 -4.00
N PHE A 4 -10.11 -6.84 -5.33
CA PHE A 4 -11.30 -6.82 -6.15
C PHE A 4 -12.32 -7.85 -5.65
N PHE A 5 -13.37 -7.34 -5.01
CA PHE A 5 -14.56 -8.08 -4.59
C PHE A 5 -15.32 -8.58 -5.82
N ASN A 6 -15.07 -9.81 -6.30
CA ASN A 6 -16.14 -10.50 -7.02
C ASN A 6 -16.11 -12.04 -7.07
N LYS A 7 -15.32 -12.76 -6.26
CA LYS A 7 -15.39 -14.25 -6.34
C LYS A 7 -15.35 -15.09 -5.08
N ASN A 8 -15.01 -14.58 -3.88
CA ASN A 8 -15.00 -15.44 -2.68
C ASN A 8 -15.26 -14.66 -1.38
N VAL A 9 -16.51 -14.68 -0.90
CA VAL A 9 -16.93 -14.08 0.39
C VAL A 9 -16.12 -14.64 1.56
N THR A 10 -15.79 -15.94 1.51
CA THR A 10 -15.04 -16.63 2.56
C THR A 10 -13.61 -16.10 2.73
N THR A 11 -12.90 -15.81 1.63
CA THR A 11 -11.56 -15.22 1.69
C THR A 11 -11.60 -13.76 2.10
N ALA A 12 -12.63 -13.01 1.68
CA ALA A 12 -12.79 -11.62 2.10
C ALA A 12 -13.01 -11.50 3.62
N LEU A 13 -13.77 -12.42 4.21
CA LEU A 13 -14.00 -12.46 5.65
C LEU A 13 -12.71 -12.77 6.43
N ALA A 14 -11.93 -13.76 5.97
CA ALA A 14 -10.64 -14.12 6.58
C ALA A 14 -9.62 -12.96 6.53
N VAL A 15 -9.51 -12.29 5.37
CA VAL A 15 -8.66 -11.10 5.21
C VAL A 15 -9.15 -9.95 6.10
N GLY A 16 -10.47 -9.76 6.21
CA GLY A 16 -11.08 -8.76 7.09
C GLY A 16 -10.76 -9.00 8.57
N GLN A 17 -10.78 -10.24 9.03
CA GLN A 17 -10.40 -10.61 10.40
C GLN A 17 -8.92 -10.33 10.68
N ALA A 18 -8.02 -10.78 9.79
CA ALA A 18 -6.58 -10.54 9.92
C ALA A 18 -6.26 -9.04 9.95
N ARG A 19 -6.89 -8.26 9.07
CA ARG A 19 -6.79 -6.80 9.01
C ARG A 19 -7.29 -6.14 10.29
N GLY A 20 -8.44 -6.58 10.83
CA GLY A 20 -9.00 -6.07 12.08
C GLY A 20 -8.05 -6.23 13.27
N VAL A 21 -7.38 -7.39 13.38
CA VAL A 21 -6.38 -7.64 14.44
C VAL A 21 -5.16 -6.74 14.28
N ALA A 22 -4.66 -6.55 13.05
CA ALA A 22 -3.51 -5.68 12.79
C ALA A 22 -3.78 -4.21 13.16
N ILE A 23 -4.96 -3.68 12.79
CA ILE A 23 -5.38 -2.31 13.15
C ILE A 23 -5.53 -2.18 14.67
N LEU A 24 -6.19 -3.14 15.32
CA LEU A 24 -6.40 -3.12 16.76
C LEU A 24 -5.07 -3.15 17.53
N ALA A 25 -4.11 -3.97 17.08
CA ALA A 25 -2.78 -4.05 17.67
C ALA A 25 -2.02 -2.72 17.50
N GLY A 26 -2.06 -2.10 16.32
CA GLY A 26 -1.45 -0.80 16.08
C GLY A 26 -2.06 0.31 16.94
N ALA A 27 -3.39 0.34 17.06
CA ALA A 27 -4.10 1.28 17.91
C ALA A 27 -3.77 1.09 19.39
N HIS A 28 -3.67 -0.16 19.86
CA HIS A 28 -3.30 -0.47 21.25
C HIS A 28 -1.85 -0.06 21.58
N ALA A 29 -0.96 -0.10 20.58
CA ALA A 29 0.42 0.37 20.70
C ALA A 29 0.55 1.91 20.57
N GLY A 30 -0.55 2.64 20.36
CA GLY A 30 -0.54 4.10 20.19
C GLY A 30 0.10 4.57 18.87
N LEU A 31 0.25 3.68 17.89
CA LEU A 31 0.81 4.02 16.59
C LEU A 31 -0.29 4.55 15.65
N PRO A 32 0.00 5.60 14.86
CA PRO A 32 -0.94 6.06 13.84
C PRO A 32 -1.08 4.97 12.77
N VAL A 33 -2.30 4.46 12.61
CA VAL A 33 -2.64 3.47 11.58
C VAL A 33 -3.25 4.21 10.39
N ALA A 34 -2.67 4.03 9.22
CA ALA A 34 -3.17 4.59 7.96
C ALA A 34 -3.50 3.47 6.98
N GLU A 35 -4.58 3.64 6.21
CA GLU A 35 -5.06 2.64 5.27
C GLU A 35 -5.07 3.21 3.85
N TYR A 36 -4.59 2.42 2.89
CA TYR A 36 -4.54 2.81 1.49
C TYR A 36 -5.15 1.74 0.60
N THR A 37 -6.02 2.18 -0.31
CA THR A 37 -6.56 1.35 -1.38
C THR A 37 -5.48 1.03 -2.41
N PRO A 38 -5.55 -0.07 -3.18
CA PRO A 38 -4.60 -0.35 -4.25
C PRO A 38 -4.62 0.77 -5.29
N LEU A 39 -5.78 1.38 -5.50
CA LEU A 39 -5.91 2.53 -6.39
C LEU A 39 -5.10 3.72 -5.87
N GLN A 40 -5.20 4.04 -4.57
CA GLN A 40 -4.40 5.08 -3.93
C GLN A 40 -2.90 4.78 -4.01
N VAL A 41 -2.49 3.54 -3.75
CA VAL A 41 -1.08 3.13 -3.87
C VAL A 41 -0.59 3.31 -5.31
N LYS A 42 -1.35 2.83 -6.31
CA LYS A 42 -1.00 2.98 -7.73
C LYS A 42 -0.89 4.44 -8.16
N ILE A 43 -1.83 5.29 -7.74
CA ILE A 43 -1.78 6.73 -8.03
C ILE A 43 -0.57 7.37 -7.35
N ALA A 44 -0.32 7.07 -6.07
CA ALA A 44 0.77 7.66 -5.31
C ALA A 44 2.17 7.28 -5.84
N VAL A 45 2.31 6.08 -6.39
CA VAL A 45 3.59 5.56 -6.91
C VAL A 45 3.80 5.89 -8.39
N THR A 46 2.76 5.75 -9.21
CA THR A 46 2.89 5.84 -10.68
C THR A 46 2.21 7.07 -11.30
N GLY A 47 1.40 7.80 -10.53
CA GLY A 47 0.52 8.86 -11.04
C GLY A 47 -0.72 8.35 -11.78
N TYR A 48 -0.87 7.02 -11.97
CA TYR A 48 -1.95 6.44 -12.76
C TYR A 48 -2.62 5.26 -12.05
N GLY A 49 -3.91 5.39 -11.75
CA GLY A 49 -4.66 4.40 -10.98
C GLY A 49 -4.84 3.03 -11.64
N ARG A 50 -4.69 2.93 -12.96
CA ARG A 50 -4.78 1.66 -13.70
C ARG A 50 -3.41 1.09 -14.07
N ALA A 51 -2.33 1.55 -13.43
CA ALA A 51 -0.99 1.00 -13.66
C ALA A 51 -0.94 -0.52 -13.39
N SER A 52 -0.14 -1.22 -14.19
CA SER A 52 0.16 -2.65 -14.02
C SER A 52 1.11 -2.88 -12.83
N LYS A 53 1.23 -4.13 -12.37
CA LYS A 53 2.15 -4.46 -11.26
C LYS A 53 3.61 -4.20 -11.64
N GLU A 54 3.97 -4.44 -12.89
CA GLU A 54 5.31 -4.19 -13.43
C GLU A 54 5.63 -2.69 -13.48
N GLN A 55 4.63 -1.86 -13.82
CA GLN A 55 4.78 -0.41 -13.79
C GLN A 55 4.97 0.11 -12.36
N VAL A 56 4.25 -0.47 -11.38
CA VAL A 56 4.45 -0.15 -9.97
C VAL A 56 5.86 -0.55 -9.53
N ALA A 57 6.32 -1.76 -9.83
CA ALA A 57 7.66 -2.24 -9.47
C ALA A 57 8.78 -1.37 -10.06
N TYR A 58 8.65 -1.02 -11.34
CA TYR A 58 9.57 -0.10 -12.01
C TYR A 58 9.62 1.26 -11.32
N MET A 59 8.46 1.85 -11.03
CA MET A 59 8.37 3.15 -10.37
C MET A 59 8.91 3.11 -8.93
N VAL A 60 8.65 2.05 -8.17
CA VAL A 60 9.25 1.86 -6.83
C VAL A 60 10.77 1.86 -6.92
N SER A 61 11.33 1.14 -7.90
CA SER A 61 12.78 1.08 -8.10
C SER A 61 13.36 2.44 -8.43
N MET A 62 12.71 3.18 -9.34
CA MET A 62 13.09 4.55 -9.72
C MET A 62 13.02 5.53 -8.54
N LEU A 63 11.93 5.49 -7.77
CA LEU A 63 11.71 6.41 -6.65
C LEU A 63 12.66 6.15 -5.48
N LEU A 64 13.08 4.89 -5.29
CA LEU A 64 13.99 4.49 -4.22
C LEU A 64 15.46 4.40 -4.68
N GLY A 65 15.75 4.68 -5.95
CA GLY A 65 17.12 4.60 -6.51
C GLY A 65 17.70 3.18 -6.53
N LEU A 66 16.84 2.15 -6.64
CA LEU A 66 17.27 0.76 -6.71
C LEU A 66 17.76 0.43 -8.12
N SER A 67 18.88 -0.30 -8.20
CA SER A 67 19.46 -0.74 -9.48
C SER A 67 18.59 -1.78 -10.19
N GLU A 68 17.78 -2.53 -9.45
CA GLU A 68 16.91 -3.58 -9.98
C GLU A 68 15.55 -3.56 -9.30
N ALA A 69 14.56 -4.17 -9.95
CA ALA A 69 13.22 -4.31 -9.39
C ALA A 69 13.25 -5.17 -8.11
N PRO A 70 12.64 -4.70 -7.00
CA PRO A 70 12.63 -5.45 -5.76
C PRO A 70 11.90 -6.78 -5.94
N LYS A 71 12.56 -7.86 -5.54
CA LYS A 71 12.01 -9.21 -5.51
C LYS A 71 12.07 -9.75 -4.09
N PRO A 72 11.11 -10.58 -3.66
CA PRO A 72 9.89 -11.00 -4.36
C PRO A 72 8.81 -9.90 -4.44
N ASP A 73 7.71 -10.16 -5.15
CA ASP A 73 6.60 -9.21 -5.37
C ASP A 73 6.04 -8.62 -4.06
N ASP A 74 5.99 -9.41 -2.98
CA ASP A 74 5.55 -8.96 -1.66
C ASP A 74 6.41 -7.79 -1.12
N VAL A 75 7.71 -7.77 -1.44
CA VAL A 75 8.61 -6.67 -1.07
C VAL A 75 8.29 -5.42 -1.87
N THR A 76 7.98 -5.57 -3.17
CA THR A 76 7.53 -4.45 -4.00
C THR A 76 6.23 -3.86 -3.45
N ASP A 77 5.25 -4.68 -3.09
CA ASP A 77 3.97 -4.22 -2.57
C ASP A 77 4.13 -3.51 -1.21
N ALA A 78 5.00 -4.01 -0.33
CA ALA A 78 5.35 -3.34 0.93
C ALA A 78 6.03 -1.97 0.69
N LEU A 79 7.03 -1.91 -0.19
CA LEU A 79 7.73 -0.67 -0.52
C LEU A 79 6.79 0.36 -1.17
N ALA A 80 5.88 -0.08 -2.05
CA ALA A 80 4.87 0.75 -2.67
C ALA A 80 3.93 1.38 -1.61
N ILE A 81 3.53 0.60 -0.60
CA ILE A 81 2.73 1.12 0.53
C ILE A 81 3.55 2.13 1.34
N CYS A 82 4.83 1.88 1.60
CA CYS A 82 5.69 2.84 2.31
C CYS A 82 5.84 4.16 1.55
N VAL A 83 6.04 4.11 0.22
CA VAL A 83 6.11 5.30 -0.63
C VAL A 83 4.76 6.04 -0.61
N CYS A 84 3.64 5.32 -0.73
CA CYS A 84 2.30 5.90 -0.64
C CYS A 84 2.06 6.57 0.72
N HIS A 85 2.46 5.92 1.81
CA HIS A 85 2.37 6.48 3.15
C HIS A 85 3.26 7.71 3.30
N GLY A 86 4.50 7.69 2.84
CA GLY A 86 5.41 8.83 2.88
C GLY A 86 4.89 10.04 2.10
N HIS A 87 4.32 9.83 0.91
CA HIS A 87 3.68 10.90 0.13
C HIS A 87 2.46 11.49 0.83
N ASN A 88 1.62 10.67 1.48
CA ASN A 88 0.45 11.14 2.20
C ASN A 88 0.78 11.72 3.60
N ALA A 89 1.79 11.20 4.29
CA ALA A 89 2.25 11.68 5.58
C ALA A 89 3.05 12.99 5.47
N ASN A 90 3.76 13.23 4.36
CA ASN A 90 4.31 14.57 4.07
C ASN A 90 3.23 15.63 3.79
N ASN A 91 1.98 15.22 3.55
CA ASN A 91 0.84 16.13 3.58
C ASN A 91 0.28 16.34 5.01
N TRP A 92 0.60 15.49 5.99
CA TRP A 92 0.24 15.64 7.43
C TRP A 92 1.10 16.68 8.19
N GLY A 93 1.49 17.74 7.50
CA GLY A 93 2.10 18.94 8.08
C GLY A 93 1.93 20.18 7.19
N ARG A 94 1.08 20.10 6.15
CA ARG A 94 0.77 21.18 5.21
C ARG A 94 -0.72 21.56 5.20
N THR A 95 -1.39 21.39 6.33
CA THR A 95 -2.63 22.10 6.60
C THR A 95 -2.27 23.42 7.27
N LEU A 96 -2.56 24.51 6.54
CA LEU A 96 -2.74 25.86 7.09
C LEU A 96 -3.81 25.87 8.19
#